data_AF-A0AA46YTM3-F1
#
_entry.id   AF-A0AA46YTM3-F1
#
_cell.length_a   1.000
_cell.length_b   1.000
_cell.length_c   1.000
_cell.angle_alpha   90.00
_cell.angle_beta   90.00
_cell.angle_gamma   90.00
#
_symmetry.space_group_name_H-M   'P 1'
#
loop_
_entity.id
_entity.type
_entity.pdbx_description
1 polymer ?
#
loop_
_entity_poly.entity_id
_entity_poly.type
_entity_poly.pdbx_seq_one_letter_code
_entity_poly.pdbx_strand_id
1 'polypeptide(L)'
;MTPEKKRKLRNIAILSLLGLIGVTFAFQAFNQQAINDRLRENIPGGRVYDYYNRNTENKDVFVENFGTVPLMARVRLSEFLESRSPGETAFTPLVAGTTRENIDSWTTWIPSANNTGQRESSHASNAFNRYSNLILGWSRPGQSAPWFMPTFNHNNLDLSTAAAGHARDYIAGSGATDATTDGTTHPGDGTDAYWSSGDTYDNSGGTWPGETVTHQAIQNLPQDRAPMTIAQWANLPNYEKVGNFWVIDHQTGWAYWANRLRAGEATSYLLDAAEMTAEADTIPGEYYYGIHVDSQLISPDRTEEFLATDSEGAHHADLPDFLDAVRNWENHPWSINLNLMEPGTIFTMDGEQYRYLEDMGNDNHLIIRDEPIRDTSFVQQNTVLTNFYNTLTEEVRALVQPVSIPAVVPGISLATVVPWEGEERWIPAEWEDARFNDVRNDRTAVNGAGTPQAFALSFADVVHLSTETGPFPSFVQRVAAHTSWWWTRTPATTPNAWALGWTPVGRLNDFVAVTHHSVNGGVRPALIISQSN
;
A
#
# COMPACT_ATOMS: atom_id res chain seq x y z
N MET A 1 -23.60 21.07 29.84
CA MET A 1 -23.28 20.66 31.23
C MET A 1 -24.46 19.88 31.78
N THR A 2 -24.27 18.58 32.02
CA THR A 2 -25.35 17.63 32.37
C THR A 2 -24.95 16.75 33.57
N PRO A 3 -25.93 16.23 34.32
CA PRO A 3 -25.88 16.11 35.77
C PRO A 3 -25.41 14.72 36.23
N GLU A 4 -24.17 14.36 35.90
CA GLU A 4 -23.59 13.04 36.19
C GLU A 4 -22.78 12.95 37.50
N LYS A 5 -23.07 13.79 38.51
CA LYS A 5 -22.27 13.82 39.76
C LYS A 5 -23.01 13.69 41.09
N LYS A 6 -24.25 13.15 41.13
CA LYS A 6 -24.93 12.86 42.42
C LYS A 6 -25.80 11.59 42.39
N ARG A 7 -25.42 10.60 43.24
CA ARG A 7 -26.02 9.26 43.54
C ARG A 7 -25.38 8.14 42.70
N LYS A 8 -24.77 7.09 43.26
CA LYS A 8 -25.21 6.26 44.39
C LYS A 8 -24.02 5.60 45.12
N LEU A 9 -23.69 6.11 46.31
CA LEU A 9 -23.16 5.33 47.42
C LEU A 9 -24.37 4.84 48.23
N ARG A 10 -24.66 3.54 48.20
CA ARG A 10 -25.63 2.91 49.10
C ARG A 10 -25.36 1.41 49.15
N ASN A 11 -24.70 0.96 50.21
CA ASN A 11 -25.09 -0.18 51.06
C ASN A 11 -23.86 -0.72 51.82
N ILE A 12 -23.67 -0.23 53.04
CA ILE A 12 -22.98 -0.97 54.12
C ILE A 12 -24.08 -1.40 55.08
N ALA A 13 -24.21 -2.71 55.34
CA ALA A 13 -24.88 -3.21 56.54
C ALA A 13 -24.46 -4.65 56.90
N ILE A 14 -23.67 -4.74 57.98
CA ILE A 14 -23.84 -5.64 59.15
C ILE A 14 -23.68 -7.16 58.95
N LEU A 15 -22.67 -7.73 59.60
CA LEU A 15 -22.81 -8.89 60.48
C LEU A 15 -21.69 -8.94 61.53
N SER A 16 -22.10 -9.14 62.78
CA SER A 16 -21.35 -8.93 64.01
C SER A 16 -20.92 -10.26 64.67
N LEU A 17 -19.81 -10.19 65.43
CA LEU A 17 -19.49 -10.95 66.65
C LEU A 17 -19.33 -12.49 66.62
N LEU A 18 -18.10 -12.98 66.93
CA LEU A 18 -17.75 -13.91 68.04
C LEU A 18 -16.39 -14.63 67.82
N GLY A 19 -15.58 -14.74 68.87
CA GLY A 19 -14.67 -15.90 69.06
C GLY A 19 -13.16 -15.60 69.12
N LEU A 20 -12.60 -15.75 70.32
CA LEU A 20 -11.19 -15.60 70.69
C LEU A 20 -10.38 -16.89 70.39
N ILE A 21 -9.08 -16.72 70.11
CA ILE A 21 -7.94 -17.67 70.18
C ILE A 21 -7.56 -18.42 68.87
N GLY A 22 -6.34 -18.12 68.38
CA GLY A 22 -5.42 -19.15 67.90
C GLY A 22 -4.77 -18.95 66.52
N VAL A 23 -3.45 -18.75 66.55
CA VAL A 23 -2.44 -19.08 65.50
C VAL A 23 -2.09 -17.98 64.49
N THR A 24 -0.77 -17.77 64.36
CA THR A 24 -0.03 -16.94 63.42
C THR A 24 -0.22 -17.36 61.95
N PHE A 25 -0.58 -16.41 61.07
CA PHE A 25 0.22 -15.90 59.93
C PHE A 25 -0.68 -15.06 59.00
N ALA A 26 -0.02 -14.14 58.29
CA ALA A 26 -0.45 -13.41 57.08
C ALA A 26 -1.37 -12.19 57.28
N PHE A 27 -0.80 -10.99 57.08
CA PHE A 27 -1.55 -9.92 56.42
C PHE A 27 -1.95 -10.44 55.03
N GLN A 28 -3.20 -10.84 54.84
CA GLN A 28 -3.79 -10.94 53.51
C GLN A 28 -4.52 -9.63 53.25
N ALA A 29 -4.00 -8.85 52.31
CA ALA A 29 -4.73 -7.72 51.77
C ALA A 29 -5.88 -8.28 50.91
N PHE A 30 -7.07 -8.39 51.50
CA PHE A 30 -8.26 -8.79 50.77
C PHE A 30 -8.80 -7.57 50.02
N ASN A 31 -8.80 -7.64 48.69
CA ASN A 31 -9.15 -6.58 47.73
C ASN A 31 -8.10 -5.48 47.50
N GLN A 32 -6.85 -5.87 47.23
CA GLN A 32 -6.00 -5.00 46.41
C GLN A 32 -6.44 -5.11 44.96
N GLN A 33 -6.91 -4.00 44.40
CA GLN A 33 -7.19 -3.86 42.98
C GLN A 33 -6.32 -2.70 42.47
N ALA A 34 -5.54 -2.95 41.43
CA ALA A 34 -4.83 -1.92 40.68
C ALA A 34 -5.53 -1.79 39.33
N ILE A 35 -5.98 -0.58 39.01
CA ILE A 35 -6.37 -0.22 37.65
C ILE A 35 -5.15 0.46 37.05
N ASN A 36 -4.51 -0.21 36.08
CA ASN A 36 -3.59 0.46 35.18
C ASN A 36 -4.43 1.09 34.08
N ASP A 37 -4.94 2.29 34.35
CA ASP A 37 -5.68 3.07 33.36
C ASP A 37 -4.67 3.78 32.44
N ARG A 38 -4.84 3.64 31.13
CA ARG A 38 -4.05 4.35 30.11
C ARG A 38 -5.04 5.06 29.20
N LEU A 39 -5.27 6.35 29.48
CA LEU A 39 -5.86 7.25 28.50
C LEU A 39 -4.74 7.65 27.52
N ARG A 40 -4.75 7.07 26.32
CA ARG A 40 -3.87 7.48 25.21
C ARG A 40 -4.75 8.16 24.17
N GLU A 41 -4.52 9.45 23.95
CA GLU A 41 -5.14 10.18 22.85
C GLU A 41 -4.30 9.96 21.60
N ASN A 42 -4.91 9.40 20.57
CA ASN A 42 -4.29 9.26 19.25
C ASN A 42 -4.54 10.57 18.49
N ILE A 43 -3.51 11.38 18.34
CA ILE A 43 -3.60 12.71 17.73
C ILE A 43 -3.15 12.58 16.26
N PRO A 44 -4.02 12.79 15.26
CA PRO A 44 -3.59 12.99 13.88
C PRO A 44 -2.83 14.31 13.78
N GLY A 45 -1.82 14.41 12.93
CA GLY A 45 -1.13 15.68 12.74
C GLY A 45 -0.08 15.62 11.65
N GLY A 46 -0.12 16.58 10.74
CA GLY A 46 0.83 16.65 9.65
C GLY A 46 1.07 18.08 9.20
N ARG A 47 2.16 18.27 8.45
CA ARG A 47 2.64 19.57 8.02
C ARG A 47 3.15 19.49 6.60
N VAL A 48 2.77 20.47 5.78
CA VAL A 48 3.38 20.67 4.46
C VAL A 48 4.71 21.37 4.63
N TYR A 49 5.70 20.89 3.90
CA TYR A 49 7.00 21.52 3.76
C TYR A 49 7.08 22.31 2.47
N ASP A 50 7.67 23.49 2.57
CA ASP A 50 7.91 24.41 1.45
C ASP A 50 9.34 24.95 1.54
N TYR A 51 10.26 24.27 0.88
CA TYR A 51 11.65 24.75 0.80
C TYR A 51 11.85 25.43 -0.55
N TYR A 52 12.16 26.72 -0.52
CA TYR A 52 12.29 27.51 -1.73
C TYR A 52 13.58 28.33 -1.74
N ASN A 53 14.31 28.26 -2.86
CA ASN A 53 15.44 29.14 -3.11
C ASN A 53 15.39 29.75 -4.51
N ARG A 54 15.05 31.05 -4.56
CA ARG A 54 14.95 31.82 -5.81
C ARG A 54 16.24 31.89 -6.63
N ASN A 55 17.41 31.70 -6.02
CA ASN A 55 18.69 31.80 -6.73
C ASN A 55 19.06 30.50 -7.44
N THR A 56 18.56 29.37 -6.95
CA THR A 56 18.81 28.03 -7.52
C THR A 56 17.57 27.44 -8.18
N GLU A 57 16.43 28.13 -8.12
CA GLU A 57 15.10 27.68 -8.56
C GLU A 57 14.63 26.37 -7.88
N ASN A 58 15.24 26.05 -6.72
CA ASN A 58 14.85 24.90 -5.90
C ASN A 58 13.47 25.14 -5.31
N LYS A 59 12.62 24.11 -5.33
CA LYS A 59 11.28 24.17 -4.79
C LYS A 59 10.83 22.77 -4.35
N ASP A 60 11.10 22.44 -3.09
CA ASP A 60 10.71 21.16 -2.52
C ASP A 60 9.36 21.27 -1.81
N VAL A 61 8.40 20.45 -2.24
CA VAL A 61 7.07 20.35 -1.59
C VAL A 61 6.79 18.90 -1.22
N PHE A 62 6.57 18.65 0.06
CA PHE A 62 6.24 17.33 0.60
C PHE A 62 5.45 17.45 1.91
N VAL A 63 4.98 16.32 2.45
CA VAL A 63 4.16 16.29 3.66
C VAL A 63 4.80 15.40 4.72
N GLU A 64 4.88 15.88 5.96
CA GLU A 64 5.25 15.10 7.14
C GLU A 64 4.01 14.72 7.96
N ASN A 65 4.03 13.54 8.57
CA ASN A 65 3.12 13.17 9.65
C ASN A 65 3.85 13.20 11.00
N PHE A 66 3.75 14.31 11.73
CA PHE A 66 4.28 14.43 13.09
C PHE A 66 3.37 13.81 14.16
N GLY A 67 2.16 13.41 13.78
CA GLY A 67 1.16 12.82 14.66
C GLY A 67 1.48 11.38 15.08
N THR A 68 0.48 10.71 15.63
CA THR A 68 0.62 9.35 16.20
C THR A 68 -0.20 8.30 15.45
N VAL A 69 -0.96 8.71 14.43
CA VAL A 69 -1.78 7.83 13.59
C VAL A 69 -1.47 8.07 12.11
N PRO A 70 -1.70 7.08 11.23
CA PRO A 70 -1.52 7.27 9.80
C PRO A 70 -2.41 8.37 9.24
N LEU A 71 -1.95 9.02 8.18
CA LEU A 71 -2.68 10.05 7.44
C LEU A 71 -2.83 9.68 5.97
N MET A 72 -3.89 10.22 5.35
CA MET A 72 -3.99 10.39 3.91
C MET A 72 -3.78 11.87 3.60
N ALA A 73 -2.93 12.15 2.63
CA ALA A 73 -2.52 13.52 2.29
C ALA A 73 -2.90 13.84 0.85
N ARG A 74 -3.42 15.06 0.64
CA ARG A 74 -3.48 15.67 -0.69
C ARG A 74 -2.92 17.09 -0.67
N VAL A 75 -2.31 17.47 -1.78
CA VAL A 75 -1.70 18.78 -2.01
C VAL A 75 -2.17 19.32 -3.35
N ARG A 76 -2.40 20.63 -3.45
CA ARG A 76 -2.73 21.32 -4.71
C ARG A 76 -1.82 22.52 -4.88
N LEU A 77 -1.39 22.73 -6.12
CA LEU A 77 -0.53 23.85 -6.50
C LEU A 77 -1.36 24.89 -7.26
N SER A 78 -1.12 26.16 -6.99
CA SER A 78 -1.65 27.28 -7.78
C SER A 78 -0.54 28.25 -8.16
N GLU A 79 -0.61 28.82 -9.35
CA GLU A 79 0.45 29.67 -9.90
C GLU A 79 -0.04 31.09 -10.15
N PHE A 80 0.87 32.05 -10.00
CA PHE A 80 0.63 33.45 -10.33
C PHE A 80 1.86 34.07 -10.96
N LEU A 81 1.63 34.84 -12.03
CA LEU A 81 2.65 35.65 -12.68
C LEU A 81 2.06 37.02 -13.00
N GLU A 82 2.80 38.08 -12.68
CA GLU A 82 2.49 39.43 -13.13
C GLU A 82 3.76 40.12 -13.62
N SER A 83 3.61 41.08 -14.53
CA SER A 83 4.74 41.83 -15.07
C SER A 83 4.39 43.30 -15.27
N ARG A 84 5.40 44.16 -15.28
CA ARG A 84 5.27 45.57 -15.66
C ARG A 84 6.42 45.99 -16.56
N SER A 85 6.10 46.75 -17.59
CA SER A 85 7.12 47.29 -18.50
C SER A 85 7.91 48.41 -17.81
N PRO A 86 9.14 48.72 -18.28
CA PRO A 86 9.90 49.85 -17.75
C PRO A 86 9.10 51.16 -17.83
N GLY A 87 8.92 51.83 -16.69
CA GLY A 87 8.18 53.09 -16.58
C GLY A 87 6.68 52.96 -16.33
N GLU A 88 6.13 51.73 -16.29
CA GLU A 88 4.77 51.48 -15.84
C GLU A 88 4.70 51.39 -14.32
N THR A 89 3.63 51.94 -13.73
CA THR A 89 3.43 51.93 -12.27
C THR A 89 2.63 50.73 -11.79
N ALA A 90 1.84 50.09 -12.67
CA ALA A 90 0.96 48.98 -12.34
C ALA A 90 1.48 47.67 -12.95
N PHE A 91 1.38 46.58 -12.19
CA PHE A 91 1.59 45.23 -12.71
C PHE A 91 0.36 44.74 -13.47
N THR A 92 0.60 43.96 -14.53
CA THR A 92 -0.42 43.27 -15.32
C THR A 92 -0.28 41.76 -15.07
N PRO A 93 -1.33 41.08 -14.58
CA PRO A 93 -1.30 39.65 -14.37
C PRO A 93 -1.33 38.89 -15.70
N LEU A 94 -0.62 37.76 -15.75
CA LEU A 94 -0.59 36.85 -16.91
C LEU A 94 -1.99 36.28 -17.20
N VAL A 95 -2.69 35.88 -16.14
CA VAL A 95 -4.08 35.40 -16.20
C VAL A 95 -4.99 36.51 -15.69
N ALA A 96 -5.90 36.98 -16.54
CA ALA A 96 -6.80 38.07 -16.19
C ALA A 96 -7.70 37.70 -14.99
N GLY A 97 -7.91 38.65 -14.08
CA GLY A 97 -8.75 38.47 -12.89
C GLY A 97 -8.00 37.93 -11.66
N THR A 98 -6.72 37.61 -11.79
CA THR A 98 -5.87 37.19 -10.67
C THR A 98 -5.13 38.38 -10.06
N THR A 99 -4.79 38.32 -8.77
CA THR A 99 -4.02 39.38 -8.08
C THR A 99 -3.05 38.78 -7.07
N ARG A 100 -1.92 39.46 -6.85
CA ARG A 100 -0.86 39.00 -5.96
C ARG A 100 -1.33 38.87 -4.51
N GLU A 101 -2.18 39.78 -4.05
CA GLU A 101 -2.65 39.86 -2.66
C GLU A 101 -3.76 38.87 -2.34
N ASN A 102 -4.44 38.33 -3.36
CA ASN A 102 -5.52 37.37 -3.19
C ASN A 102 -5.08 35.98 -3.70
N ILE A 103 -4.54 35.17 -2.79
CA ILE A 103 -4.07 33.81 -3.08
C ILE A 103 -5.18 32.93 -3.66
N ASP A 104 -6.43 33.11 -3.20
CA ASP A 104 -7.59 32.37 -3.71
C ASP A 104 -7.90 32.68 -5.18
N SER A 105 -7.34 33.77 -5.72
CA SER A 105 -7.45 34.11 -7.16
C SER A 105 -6.34 33.51 -8.02
N TRP A 106 -5.35 32.84 -7.44
CA TRP A 106 -4.25 32.26 -8.21
C TRP A 106 -4.74 31.08 -9.03
N THR A 107 -4.10 30.83 -10.18
CA THR A 107 -4.59 29.85 -11.14
C THR A 107 -4.19 28.44 -10.72
N THR A 108 -5.14 27.55 -10.45
CA THR A 108 -4.87 26.15 -10.14
C THR A 108 -4.02 25.48 -11.22
N TRP A 109 -2.96 24.78 -10.83
CA TRP A 109 -2.18 23.97 -11.74
C TRP A 109 -2.93 22.70 -12.10
N ILE A 110 -3.27 22.57 -13.39
CA ILE A 110 -3.94 21.40 -13.97
C ILE A 110 -3.02 20.78 -15.02
N PRO A 111 -2.50 19.55 -14.82
CA PRO A 111 -1.76 18.82 -15.85
C PRO A 111 -2.69 18.24 -16.91
N SER A 112 -2.14 17.91 -18.07
CA SER A 112 -2.85 17.11 -19.08
C SER A 112 -3.07 15.68 -18.58
N ALA A 113 -4.14 15.03 -19.05
CA ALA A 113 -4.54 13.69 -18.59
C ALA A 113 -3.47 12.60 -18.70
N ASN A 114 -2.52 12.73 -19.64
CA ASN A 114 -1.51 11.71 -19.93
C ASN A 114 -0.06 12.19 -19.72
N ASN A 115 0.14 13.43 -19.28
CA ASN A 115 1.48 14.00 -19.10
C ASN A 115 1.47 15.06 -17.99
N THR A 116 2.08 14.71 -16.86
CA THR A 116 2.20 15.59 -15.68
C THR A 116 3.19 16.73 -15.89
N GLY A 117 4.08 16.65 -16.89
CA GLY A 117 5.01 17.73 -17.25
C GLY A 117 4.41 18.79 -18.19
N GLN A 118 3.14 18.64 -18.61
CA GLN A 118 2.45 19.59 -19.47
C GLN A 118 1.11 19.98 -18.87
N ARG A 119 0.83 21.28 -18.79
CA ARG A 119 -0.47 21.78 -18.34
C ARG A 119 -1.57 21.53 -19.38
N GLU A 120 -2.80 21.35 -18.92
CA GLU A 120 -3.96 21.11 -19.77
C GLU A 120 -4.22 22.29 -20.71
N SER A 121 -4.16 22.05 -22.02
CA SER A 121 -4.24 23.06 -23.08
C SER A 121 -5.49 23.94 -23.04
N SER A 122 -6.60 23.37 -22.56
CA SER A 122 -7.90 24.05 -22.46
C SER A 122 -8.10 24.80 -21.14
N HIS A 123 -7.18 24.67 -20.18
CA HIS A 123 -7.24 25.31 -18.87
C HIS A 123 -6.38 26.59 -18.82
N ALA A 124 -6.74 27.55 -17.95
CA ALA A 124 -6.02 28.81 -17.81
C ALA A 124 -4.56 28.65 -17.38
N SER A 125 -4.25 27.57 -16.65
CA SER A 125 -2.89 27.22 -16.23
C SER A 125 -1.93 27.04 -17.41
N ASN A 126 -2.41 26.68 -18.61
CA ASN A 126 -1.56 26.56 -19.80
C ASN A 126 -0.80 27.85 -20.16
N ALA A 127 -1.26 29.03 -19.71
CA ALA A 127 -0.54 30.29 -19.90
C ALA A 127 0.89 30.25 -19.31
N PHE A 128 1.12 29.46 -18.26
CA PHE A 128 2.40 29.35 -17.55
C PHE A 128 3.43 28.46 -18.25
N ASN A 129 3.00 27.57 -19.17
CA ASN A 129 3.91 26.70 -19.93
C ASN A 129 4.96 27.49 -20.72
N ARG A 130 4.67 28.75 -21.04
CA ARG A 130 5.62 29.64 -21.70
C ARG A 130 6.78 30.06 -20.80
N TYR A 131 6.55 30.19 -19.50
CA TYR A 131 7.46 30.89 -18.58
C TYR A 131 8.07 29.99 -17.51
N SER A 132 7.46 28.85 -17.21
CA SER A 132 7.89 27.98 -16.09
C SER A 132 7.67 26.50 -16.36
N ASN A 133 8.61 25.69 -15.89
CA ASN A 133 8.56 24.24 -15.87
C ASN A 133 8.55 23.76 -14.42
N LEU A 134 7.54 22.95 -14.08
CA LEU A 134 7.49 22.27 -12.78
C LEU A 134 8.12 20.89 -12.91
N ILE A 135 9.12 20.60 -12.07
CA ILE A 135 9.77 19.29 -12.01
C ILE A 135 9.14 18.51 -10.85
N LEU A 136 8.32 17.52 -11.19
CA LEU A 136 7.60 16.73 -10.20
C LEU A 136 8.38 15.48 -9.79
N GLY A 137 8.28 15.15 -8.51
CA GLY A 137 8.91 13.98 -7.94
C GLY A 137 10.40 14.14 -7.75
N TRP A 138 10.92 13.45 -6.75
CA TRP A 138 12.37 13.35 -6.53
C TRP A 138 12.83 11.98 -7.05
N SER A 139 13.53 11.96 -8.19
CA SER A 139 14.15 10.73 -8.71
C SER A 139 15.49 11.02 -9.37
N ARG A 140 16.56 10.66 -8.66
CA ARG A 140 17.94 10.79 -9.14
C ARG A 140 18.64 9.42 -9.08
N PRO A 141 19.06 8.85 -10.23
CA PRO A 141 19.69 7.53 -10.24
C PRO A 141 20.89 7.44 -9.31
N GLY A 142 20.90 6.44 -8.42
CA GLY A 142 22.00 6.18 -7.49
C GLY A 142 22.06 7.09 -6.27
N GLN A 143 21.05 7.93 -6.03
CA GLN A 143 20.92 8.73 -4.80
C GLN A 143 19.84 8.16 -3.88
N SER A 144 20.06 8.29 -2.57
CA SER A 144 19.07 7.96 -1.54
C SER A 144 18.15 9.16 -1.28
N ALA A 145 16.93 8.91 -0.82
CA ALA A 145 15.92 9.94 -0.56
C ALA A 145 16.47 11.16 0.21
N PRO A 146 15.94 12.37 -0.03
CA PRO A 146 16.39 13.59 0.64
C PRO A 146 16.23 13.50 2.15
N TRP A 147 16.99 14.34 2.85
CA TRP A 147 16.85 14.53 4.28
C TRP A 147 16.11 15.84 4.54
N PHE A 148 15.30 15.87 5.59
CA PHE A 148 14.61 17.06 6.05
C PHE A 148 14.71 17.16 7.58
N MET A 149 14.55 18.37 8.10
CA MET A 149 14.41 18.59 9.54
C MET A 149 12.92 18.48 9.93
N PRO A 150 12.54 17.59 10.88
CA PRO A 150 11.17 17.46 11.38
C PRO A 150 10.59 18.78 11.92
N THR A 151 9.27 18.95 11.82
CA THR A 151 8.66 20.23 12.12
C THR A 151 8.66 20.44 13.62
N PHE A 152 8.94 21.67 14.05
CA PHE A 152 8.77 22.04 15.45
C PHE A 152 7.30 22.35 15.76
N ASN A 153 6.48 22.66 14.75
CA ASN A 153 5.10 23.11 14.91
C ASN A 153 4.08 21.97 14.85
N HIS A 154 3.83 21.32 15.98
CA HIS A 154 2.82 20.27 16.13
C HIS A 154 1.38 20.78 16.35
N ASN A 155 1.11 22.07 16.15
CA ASN A 155 -0.24 22.61 16.29
C ASN A 155 -1.08 22.38 15.02
N ASN A 156 -2.05 21.46 15.09
CA ASN A 156 -2.97 21.15 13.99
C ASN A 156 -3.95 22.28 13.62
N LEU A 157 -4.11 23.29 14.48
CA LEU A 157 -4.94 24.46 14.19
C LEU A 157 -4.14 25.59 13.55
N ASP A 158 -2.82 25.44 13.50
CA ASP A 158 -1.95 26.37 12.80
C ASP A 158 -1.93 26.01 11.33
N LEU A 159 -2.22 26.99 10.47
CA LEU A 159 -2.24 26.83 9.01
C LEU A 159 -0.87 27.10 8.38
N SER A 160 0.13 27.49 9.17
CA SER A 160 1.49 27.70 8.68
C SER A 160 2.06 26.42 8.05
N THR A 161 2.81 26.53 6.98
CA THR A 161 3.65 25.46 6.48
C THR A 161 4.95 25.35 7.29
N ALA A 162 5.82 24.40 6.96
CA ALA A 162 7.22 24.41 7.36
C ALA A 162 8.03 25.08 6.23
N ALA A 163 7.98 26.41 6.19
CA ALA A 163 8.58 27.21 5.12
C ALA A 163 10.03 27.59 5.43
N ALA A 164 10.96 27.28 4.52
CA ALA A 164 12.39 27.58 4.68
C ALA A 164 12.98 28.38 3.49
N GLY A 165 14.13 29.02 3.70
CA GLY A 165 14.81 29.80 2.69
C GLY A 165 14.07 31.08 2.31
N HIS A 166 13.73 31.23 1.04
CA HIS A 166 12.99 32.37 0.51
C HIS A 166 11.47 32.12 0.45
N ALA A 167 11.00 30.98 0.99
CA ALA A 167 9.58 30.64 1.02
C ALA A 167 8.77 31.69 1.80
N ARG A 168 7.53 31.91 1.36
CA ARG A 168 6.59 32.85 1.97
C ARG A 168 5.41 32.09 2.53
N ASP A 169 5.42 31.85 3.83
CA ASP A 169 4.29 31.24 4.52
C ASP A 169 3.20 32.26 4.87
N TYR A 170 1.98 31.76 4.99
CA TYR A 170 0.84 32.57 5.42
C TYR A 170 0.94 32.88 6.92
N ILE A 171 1.22 34.14 7.25
CA ILE A 171 1.08 34.65 8.62
C ILE A 171 -0.22 35.47 8.68
N ALA A 172 -1.17 35.03 9.52
CA ALA A 172 -2.42 35.75 9.74
C ALA A 172 -2.16 37.21 10.16
N GLY A 173 -2.80 38.16 9.46
CA GLY A 173 -2.68 39.60 9.73
C GLY A 173 -1.51 40.26 8.98
N SER A 174 -1.75 40.73 7.76
CA SER A 174 -0.79 41.49 6.93
C SER A 174 0.63 40.90 6.86
N GLY A 175 0.75 39.56 6.96
CA GLY A 175 2.00 38.82 6.80
C GLY A 175 2.67 39.11 5.46
N ALA A 176 3.97 38.78 5.39
CA ALA A 176 4.90 39.07 4.30
C ALA A 176 4.20 39.43 2.98
N THR A 177 4.18 40.71 2.59
CA THR A 177 3.48 41.21 1.40
C THR A 177 4.37 41.28 0.16
N ASP A 178 5.67 41.03 0.32
CA ASP A 178 6.67 41.16 -0.74
C ASP A 178 7.71 40.03 -0.70
N ALA A 179 8.58 39.98 -1.71
CA ALA A 179 9.64 38.98 -1.82
C ALA A 179 10.86 39.27 -0.92
N THR A 180 10.75 40.25 0.01
CA THR A 180 11.84 40.73 0.86
C THR A 180 11.62 40.48 2.35
N THR A 181 10.38 40.23 2.77
CA THR A 181 10.03 39.77 4.11
C THR A 181 9.89 38.26 4.06
N ASP A 182 10.99 37.54 4.27
CA ASP A 182 11.00 36.08 4.16
C ASP A 182 10.05 35.49 5.23
N GLY A 183 8.88 35.01 4.79
CA GLY A 183 7.81 34.47 5.65
C GLY A 183 8.14 33.08 6.17
N THR A 184 9.39 32.87 6.59
CA THR A 184 9.92 31.58 7.00
C THR A 184 9.38 31.17 8.37
N THR A 185 9.06 29.89 8.49
CA THR A 185 8.52 29.26 9.69
C THR A 185 9.33 28.02 10.08
N HIS A 186 10.42 27.75 9.36
CA HIS A 186 11.24 26.56 9.52
C HIS A 186 12.72 26.82 9.16
N PRO A 187 13.69 26.16 9.82
CA PRO A 187 15.11 26.33 9.50
C PRO A 187 15.48 25.76 8.13
N GLY A 188 16.54 26.36 7.56
CA GLY A 188 17.11 26.01 6.26
C GLY A 188 17.17 27.22 5.34
N ASP A 189 18.07 27.18 4.35
CA ASP A 189 18.19 28.23 3.32
C ASP A 189 17.38 27.93 2.05
N GLY A 190 16.63 26.81 2.06
CA GLY A 190 15.76 26.36 0.99
C GLY A 190 16.49 25.80 -0.24
N THR A 191 17.81 25.61 -0.19
CA THR A 191 18.52 24.94 -1.31
C THR A 191 18.27 23.44 -1.32
N ASP A 192 18.36 22.84 -2.50
CA ASP A 192 18.32 21.39 -2.68
C ASP A 192 19.33 20.68 -1.76
N ALA A 193 18.91 19.57 -1.15
CA ALA A 193 19.73 18.73 -0.27
C ALA A 193 20.46 19.49 0.86
N TYR A 194 19.85 20.56 1.40
CA TYR A 194 20.42 21.34 2.52
C TYR A 194 20.74 20.48 3.75
N TRP A 195 19.84 19.55 4.11
CA TRP A 195 20.02 18.65 5.25
C TRP A 195 20.69 17.34 4.84
N SER A 196 21.40 16.74 5.78
CA SER A 196 22.11 15.46 5.63
C SER A 196 21.94 14.55 6.83
N SER A 197 22.33 13.28 6.65
CA SER A 197 22.31 12.29 7.73
C SER A 197 23.14 12.73 8.93
N GLY A 198 22.53 12.76 10.11
CA GLY A 198 23.19 13.14 11.35
C GLY A 198 23.13 14.63 11.69
N ASP A 199 22.61 15.47 10.78
CA ASP A 199 22.38 16.87 11.09
C ASP A 199 21.34 17.03 12.20
N THR A 200 21.53 18.05 13.03
CA THR A 200 20.61 18.38 14.13
C THR A 200 20.35 19.87 14.14
N TYR A 201 19.15 20.26 14.59
CA TYR A 201 18.81 21.66 14.81
C TYR A 201 18.16 21.84 16.18
N ASP A 202 18.65 22.81 16.95
CA ASP A 202 18.13 23.14 18.26
C ASP A 202 17.23 24.38 18.20
N ASN A 203 15.91 24.17 18.38
CA ASN A 203 14.93 25.26 18.47
C ASN A 203 14.72 25.74 19.93
N SER A 204 15.63 25.45 20.86
CA SER A 204 15.54 25.92 22.25
C SER A 204 15.48 27.46 22.39
N GLY A 205 16.02 28.18 21.40
CA GLY A 205 15.90 29.64 21.30
C GLY A 205 14.50 30.16 20.96
N GLY A 206 13.58 29.28 20.53
CA GLY A 206 12.23 29.67 20.11
C GLY A 206 12.20 30.51 18.84
N THR A 207 13.22 30.37 17.98
CA THR A 207 13.33 31.10 16.71
C THR A 207 12.19 30.74 15.77
N TRP A 208 11.84 29.45 15.72
CA TRP A 208 10.78 28.92 14.88
C TRP A 208 9.54 28.57 15.70
N PRO A 209 8.32 28.74 15.14
CA PRO A 209 7.09 28.37 15.80
C PRO A 209 7.09 26.90 16.28
N GLY A 210 6.47 26.67 17.45
CA GLY A 210 6.26 25.34 17.98
C GLY A 210 7.16 24.98 19.17
N GLU A 211 7.54 23.72 19.25
CA GLU A 211 8.25 23.14 20.39
C GLU A 211 9.71 23.59 20.48
N THR A 212 10.16 23.87 21.69
CA THR A 212 11.56 24.19 22.01
C THR A 212 12.34 22.91 22.25
N VAL A 213 12.71 22.23 21.17
CA VAL A 213 13.36 20.91 21.18
C VAL A 213 14.50 20.85 20.16
N THR A 214 15.41 19.90 20.33
CA THR A 214 16.39 19.54 19.31
C THR A 214 15.89 18.36 18.50
N HIS A 215 15.79 18.53 17.18
CA HIS A 215 15.51 17.46 16.25
C HIS A 215 16.78 17.04 15.50
N GLN A 216 16.76 15.79 15.01
CA GLN A 216 17.73 15.27 14.07
C GLN A 216 17.06 15.16 12.70
N ALA A 217 17.77 15.46 11.63
CA ALA A 217 17.27 15.30 10.28
C ALA A 217 16.89 13.83 10.01
N ILE A 218 15.75 13.64 9.35
CA ILE A 218 15.19 12.33 8.97
C ILE A 218 15.08 12.27 7.46
N GLN A 219 15.11 11.06 6.92
CA GLN A 219 14.98 10.84 5.49
C GLN A 219 13.51 10.82 5.05
N ASN A 220 13.19 11.45 3.94
CA ASN A 220 11.91 11.26 3.25
C ASN A 220 11.73 9.79 2.82
N LEU A 221 10.49 9.37 2.61
CA LEU A 221 10.21 8.07 2.00
C LEU A 221 10.81 8.01 0.58
N PRO A 222 11.42 6.88 0.19
CA PRO A 222 11.93 6.70 -1.17
C PRO A 222 10.79 6.74 -2.17
N GLN A 223 11.04 7.30 -3.35
CA GLN A 223 10.05 7.38 -4.42
C GLN A 223 10.01 6.05 -5.19
N ASP A 224 8.89 5.34 -5.12
CA ASP A 224 8.70 4.08 -5.85
C ASP A 224 8.41 4.33 -7.35
N ARG A 225 7.74 5.45 -7.66
CA ARG A 225 7.36 5.85 -9.03
C ARG A 225 7.35 7.37 -9.20
N ALA A 226 7.58 7.82 -10.42
CA ALA A 226 7.34 9.23 -10.77
C ALA A 226 5.86 9.61 -10.55
N PRO A 227 5.56 10.85 -10.14
CA PRO A 227 4.19 11.33 -10.06
C PRO A 227 3.44 11.17 -11.38
N MET A 228 2.20 10.69 -11.31
CA MET A 228 1.38 10.35 -12.47
C MET A 228 -0.05 10.83 -12.32
N THR A 229 -0.82 10.89 -13.40
CA THR A 229 -2.24 11.24 -13.31
C THR A 229 -3.08 10.07 -12.79
N ILE A 230 -4.28 10.36 -12.26
CA ILE A 230 -5.22 9.33 -11.82
C ILE A 230 -5.68 8.43 -12.98
N ALA A 231 -5.73 8.95 -14.21
CA ALA A 231 -6.01 8.14 -15.40
C ALA A 231 -4.88 7.14 -15.69
N GLN A 232 -3.62 7.53 -15.46
CA GLN A 232 -2.49 6.60 -15.57
C GLN A 232 -2.50 5.57 -14.43
N TRP A 233 -2.78 6.02 -13.20
CA TRP A 233 -2.90 5.16 -12.02
C TRP A 233 -3.98 4.07 -12.19
N ALA A 234 -5.13 4.42 -12.76
CA ALA A 234 -6.23 3.46 -12.98
C ALA A 234 -5.83 2.28 -13.89
N ASN A 235 -4.83 2.49 -14.76
CA ASN A 235 -4.29 1.47 -15.67
C ASN A 235 -3.14 0.66 -15.05
N LEU A 236 -2.72 0.94 -13.82
CA LEU A 236 -1.68 0.15 -13.15
C LEU A 236 -2.20 -1.24 -12.76
N PRO A 237 -1.34 -2.26 -12.74
CA PRO A 237 -1.64 -3.52 -12.05
C PRO A 237 -1.99 -3.24 -10.59
N ASN A 238 -2.92 -4.00 -10.02
CA ASN A 238 -3.45 -3.72 -8.69
C ASN A 238 -2.38 -3.73 -7.58
N TYR A 239 -1.34 -4.55 -7.72
CA TYR A 239 -0.22 -4.59 -6.78
C TYR A 239 0.72 -3.36 -6.85
N GLU A 240 0.58 -2.53 -7.88
CA GLU A 240 1.36 -1.31 -8.08
C GLU A 240 0.56 -0.03 -7.75
N LYS A 241 -0.74 -0.16 -7.46
CA LYS A 241 -1.65 0.98 -7.23
C LYS A 241 -1.39 1.71 -5.90
N VAL A 242 -0.72 1.08 -4.94
CA VAL A 242 -0.36 1.68 -3.65
C VAL A 242 1.15 1.63 -3.48
N GLY A 243 1.75 2.76 -3.12
CA GLY A 243 3.20 2.90 -2.95
C GLY A 243 3.61 4.34 -2.69
N ASN A 244 4.91 4.57 -2.55
CA ASN A 244 5.47 5.87 -2.23
C ASN A 244 5.59 6.75 -3.48
N PHE A 245 4.46 7.26 -3.97
CA PHE A 245 4.38 8.18 -5.10
C PHE A 245 3.10 9.03 -5.06
N TRP A 246 3.04 10.07 -5.89
CA TRP A 246 1.90 10.97 -5.98
C TRP A 246 1.01 10.66 -7.20
N VAL A 247 -0.31 10.71 -7.01
CA VAL A 247 -1.33 10.53 -8.05
C VAL A 247 -2.14 11.81 -8.19
N ILE A 248 -2.13 12.43 -9.37
CA ILE A 248 -2.79 13.72 -9.62
C ILE A 248 -4.15 13.52 -10.30
N ASP A 249 -5.20 14.00 -9.65
CA ASP A 249 -6.49 14.21 -10.30
C ASP A 249 -6.38 15.39 -11.26
N HIS A 250 -6.15 15.07 -12.54
CA HIS A 250 -5.99 16.04 -13.62
C HIS A 250 -7.28 16.81 -13.96
N GLN A 251 -8.40 16.58 -13.27
CA GLN A 251 -9.62 17.37 -13.40
C GLN A 251 -9.70 18.50 -12.35
N THR A 252 -9.05 18.33 -11.20
CA THR A 252 -9.14 19.28 -10.07
C THR A 252 -7.79 19.82 -9.59
N GLY A 253 -6.67 19.22 -10.04
CA GLY A 253 -5.32 19.62 -9.67
C GLY A 253 -4.84 19.08 -8.32
N TRP A 254 -5.69 18.35 -7.59
CA TRP A 254 -5.29 17.69 -6.36
C TRP A 254 -4.35 16.51 -6.63
N ALA A 255 -3.18 16.53 -6.00
CA ALA A 255 -2.24 15.42 -5.94
C ALA A 255 -2.42 14.66 -4.63
N TYR A 256 -2.67 13.36 -4.71
CA TYR A 256 -2.91 12.47 -3.59
C TYR A 256 -1.69 11.57 -3.35
N TRP A 257 -1.29 11.39 -2.09
CA TRP A 257 -0.25 10.43 -1.75
C TRP A 257 -0.80 9.01 -1.87
N ALA A 258 -0.16 8.15 -2.67
CA ALA A 258 -0.64 6.80 -2.98
C ALA A 258 -0.35 5.76 -1.89
N ASN A 259 -0.17 6.19 -0.64
CA ASN A 259 0.05 5.34 0.51
C ASN A 259 -0.50 6.01 1.78
N ARG A 260 -0.61 5.26 2.89
CA ARG A 260 -0.88 5.85 4.20
C ARG A 260 0.44 6.33 4.79
N LEU A 261 0.54 7.62 5.07
CA LEU A 261 1.73 8.21 5.66
C LEU A 261 1.75 7.91 7.17
N ARG A 262 2.69 7.10 7.65
CA ARG A 262 2.74 6.69 9.06
C ARG A 262 3.38 7.77 9.94
N ALA A 263 3.20 7.63 11.25
CA ALA A 263 3.75 8.55 12.23
C ALA A 263 5.28 8.64 12.11
N GLY A 264 5.80 9.86 12.03
CA GLY A 264 7.22 10.17 11.86
C GLY A 264 7.75 10.02 10.43
N GLU A 265 6.91 9.69 9.45
CA GLU A 265 7.29 9.62 8.04
C GLU A 265 6.99 10.95 7.32
N ALA A 266 7.75 11.21 6.25
CA ALA A 266 7.43 12.23 5.26
C ALA A 266 7.36 11.62 3.86
N THR A 267 6.44 12.10 3.04
CA THR A 267 6.30 11.68 1.65
C THR A 267 7.58 11.94 0.85
N SER A 268 7.70 11.32 -0.32
CA SER A 268 8.63 11.85 -1.33
C SER A 268 8.13 13.21 -1.83
N TYR A 269 8.97 13.92 -2.58
CA TYR A 269 8.61 15.24 -3.12
C TYR A 269 7.45 15.12 -4.12
N LEU A 270 6.47 16.02 -4.01
CA LEU A 270 5.54 16.30 -5.09
C LEU A 270 6.21 17.17 -6.14
N LEU A 271 6.86 18.25 -5.69
CA LEU A 271 7.61 19.22 -6.50
C LEU A 271 9.07 19.23 -6.01
N ASP A 272 10.02 19.14 -6.94
CA ASP A 272 11.48 19.19 -6.72
C ASP A 272 12.06 20.55 -7.18
N ALA A 273 11.52 21.11 -8.27
CA ALA A 273 11.95 22.41 -8.78
C ALA A 273 10.84 23.14 -9.54
N ALA A 274 10.98 24.47 -9.60
CA ALA A 274 10.16 25.35 -10.41
C ALA A 274 11.08 26.25 -11.23
N GLU A 275 11.50 25.73 -12.38
CA GLU A 275 12.50 26.36 -13.23
C GLU A 275 11.85 27.38 -14.18
N MET A 276 12.44 28.58 -14.26
CA MET A 276 11.98 29.59 -15.22
C MET A 276 12.56 29.29 -16.61
N THR A 277 11.74 29.45 -17.64
CA THR A 277 12.20 29.26 -19.02
C THR A 277 12.97 30.48 -19.53
N ALA A 278 13.72 30.30 -20.63
CA ALA A 278 14.40 31.42 -21.30
C ALA A 278 13.43 32.53 -21.76
N GLU A 279 12.15 32.21 -22.00
CA GLU A 279 11.13 33.21 -22.32
C GLU A 279 10.82 34.14 -21.15
N ALA A 280 11.03 33.73 -19.90
CA ALA A 280 10.85 34.60 -18.74
C ALA A 280 11.87 35.76 -18.75
N ASP A 281 13.10 35.52 -19.21
CA ASP A 281 14.13 36.55 -19.40
C ASP A 281 13.77 37.58 -20.47
N THR A 282 12.79 37.26 -21.33
CA THR A 282 12.31 38.18 -22.37
C THR A 282 11.20 39.12 -21.90
N ILE A 283 10.70 38.95 -20.67
CA ILE A 283 9.67 39.83 -20.11
C ILE A 283 10.28 41.24 -19.91
N PRO A 284 9.75 42.29 -20.56
CA PRO A 284 10.27 43.63 -20.38
C PRO A 284 10.04 44.13 -18.95
N GLY A 285 11.08 44.67 -18.31
CA GLY A 285 10.97 45.30 -17.00
C GLY A 285 11.09 44.30 -15.85
N GLU A 286 10.06 44.26 -15.00
CA GLU A 286 10.05 43.41 -13.81
C GLU A 286 8.88 42.42 -13.88
N TYR A 287 9.10 41.20 -13.39
CA TYR A 287 8.05 40.23 -13.20
C TYR A 287 8.10 39.63 -11.79
N TYR A 288 6.95 39.17 -11.32
CA TYR A 288 6.80 38.36 -10.13
C TYR A 288 6.20 37.01 -10.55
N TYR A 289 6.77 35.92 -10.05
CA TYR A 289 6.23 34.58 -10.16
C TYR A 289 6.12 33.96 -8.77
N GLY A 290 5.07 33.19 -8.53
CA GLY A 290 4.84 32.50 -7.28
C GLY A 290 4.03 31.22 -7.45
N ILE A 291 4.29 30.26 -6.56
CA ILE A 291 3.51 29.03 -6.41
C ILE A 291 2.94 29.02 -5.00
N HIS A 292 1.62 28.83 -4.90
CA HIS A 292 0.90 28.59 -3.66
C HIS A 292 0.68 27.08 -3.48
N VAL A 293 0.80 26.61 -2.25
CA VAL A 293 0.61 25.20 -1.87
C VAL A 293 -0.56 25.10 -0.89
N ASP A 294 -1.62 24.44 -1.33
CA ASP A 294 -2.80 24.11 -0.51
C ASP A 294 -2.75 22.62 -0.14
N SER A 295 -3.25 22.24 1.03
CA SER A 295 -3.23 20.84 1.47
C SER A 295 -4.39 20.46 2.35
N GLN A 296 -4.70 19.17 2.33
CA GLN A 296 -5.63 18.57 3.27
C GLN A 296 -5.09 17.24 3.75
N LEU A 297 -5.05 17.08 5.07
CA LEU A 297 -4.48 15.93 5.76
C LEU A 297 -5.56 15.35 6.66
N ILE A 298 -5.96 14.11 6.36
CA ILE A 298 -7.09 13.46 7.04
C ILE A 298 -6.67 12.10 7.57
N SER A 299 -7.41 11.61 8.57
CA SER A 299 -7.30 10.22 8.99
C SER A 299 -7.94 9.30 7.94
N PRO A 300 -7.44 8.07 7.74
CA PRO A 300 -7.94 7.14 6.72
C PRO A 300 -9.43 6.76 6.85
N ASP A 301 -10.06 7.01 7.99
CA ASP A 301 -11.48 6.78 8.22
C ASP A 301 -12.39 7.94 7.76
N ARG A 302 -11.81 9.04 7.26
CA ARG A 302 -12.54 10.25 6.82
C ARG A 302 -12.40 10.54 5.31
N THR A 303 -12.17 9.52 4.50
CA THR A 303 -11.91 9.67 3.05
C THR A 303 -13.01 10.39 2.29
N GLU A 304 -14.23 10.42 2.81
CA GLU A 304 -15.35 11.18 2.26
C GLU A 304 -15.07 12.70 2.17
N GLU A 305 -14.17 13.25 3.00
CA GLU A 305 -13.76 14.66 2.93
C GLU A 305 -13.04 15.00 1.62
N PHE A 306 -12.38 14.02 1.00
CA PHE A 306 -11.71 14.21 -0.28
C PHE A 306 -12.66 14.12 -1.48
N LEU A 307 -13.91 13.65 -1.29
CA LEU A 307 -14.91 13.48 -2.36
C LEU A 307 -15.86 14.67 -2.51
N ALA A 308 -15.75 15.69 -1.65
CA ALA A 308 -16.56 16.91 -1.76
C ALA A 308 -16.26 17.64 -3.08
N THR A 309 -17.30 18.22 -3.72
CA THR A 309 -17.13 18.96 -4.97
C THR A 309 -16.11 20.08 -4.83
N ASP A 310 -15.19 20.17 -5.79
CA ASP A 310 -14.14 21.19 -5.82
C ASP A 310 -14.58 22.41 -6.63
N SER A 311 -13.93 23.56 -6.42
CA SER A 311 -14.12 24.77 -7.24
C SER A 311 -13.79 24.55 -8.71
N GLU A 312 -12.87 23.64 -9.03
CA GLU A 312 -12.52 23.25 -10.40
C GLU A 312 -13.55 22.29 -11.04
N GLY A 313 -14.47 21.74 -10.23
CA GLY A 313 -15.55 20.88 -10.69
C GLY A 313 -15.60 19.52 -10.01
N ALA A 314 -16.03 18.51 -10.76
CA ALA A 314 -16.11 17.14 -10.27
C ALA A 314 -14.73 16.47 -10.29
N HIS A 315 -14.46 15.65 -9.27
CA HIS A 315 -13.32 14.75 -9.24
C HIS A 315 -13.39 13.67 -10.31
N HIS A 316 -12.23 13.13 -10.67
CA HIS A 316 -12.16 11.97 -11.56
C HIS A 316 -12.97 10.78 -11.02
N ALA A 317 -13.59 10.03 -11.92
CA ALA A 317 -14.45 8.90 -11.59
C ALA A 317 -13.74 7.80 -10.80
N ASP A 318 -12.42 7.68 -10.96
CA ASP A 318 -11.57 6.68 -10.28
C ASP A 318 -11.07 7.13 -8.90
N LEU A 319 -11.37 8.36 -8.45
CA LEU A 319 -10.96 8.84 -7.12
C LEU A 319 -11.50 7.96 -5.98
N PRO A 320 -12.77 7.52 -5.98
CA PRO A 320 -13.27 6.61 -4.94
C PRO A 320 -12.46 5.31 -4.86
N ASP A 321 -12.13 4.71 -6.01
CA ASP A 321 -11.35 3.47 -6.08
C ASP A 321 -9.92 3.68 -5.57
N PHE A 322 -9.32 4.83 -5.89
CA PHE A 322 -8.01 5.23 -5.35
C PHE A 322 -8.03 5.34 -3.83
N LEU A 323 -9.02 6.04 -3.27
CA LEU A 323 -9.12 6.25 -1.83
C LEU A 323 -9.35 4.94 -1.09
N ASP A 324 -10.17 4.04 -1.64
CA ASP A 324 -10.39 2.72 -1.04
C ASP A 324 -9.13 1.86 -1.05
N ALA A 325 -8.41 1.82 -2.18
CA ALA A 325 -7.15 1.10 -2.32
C ALA A 325 -6.11 1.55 -1.28
N VAL A 326 -5.90 2.86 -1.11
CA VAL A 326 -4.95 3.40 -0.13
C VAL A 326 -5.41 3.13 1.31
N ARG A 327 -6.70 3.29 1.60
CA ARG A 327 -7.27 3.09 2.95
C ARG A 327 -7.11 1.64 3.44
N ASN A 328 -7.39 0.68 2.55
CA ASN A 328 -7.54 -0.73 2.89
C ASN A 328 -6.35 -1.61 2.47
N TRP A 329 -5.29 -1.03 1.88
CA TRP A 329 -4.17 -1.76 1.27
C TRP A 329 -3.70 -2.99 2.05
N GLU A 330 -3.39 -2.85 3.35
CA GLU A 330 -2.87 -3.95 4.18
C GLU A 330 -3.83 -5.16 4.31
N ASN A 331 -5.11 -4.99 4.01
CA ASN A 331 -6.11 -6.05 4.03
C ASN A 331 -6.49 -6.54 2.62
N HIS A 332 -5.98 -5.91 1.56
CA HIS A 332 -6.30 -6.30 0.20
C HIS A 332 -5.44 -7.49 -0.27
N PRO A 333 -6.02 -8.43 -1.05
CA PRO A 333 -5.26 -9.54 -1.64
C PRO A 333 -4.16 -9.06 -2.59
N TRP A 334 -4.28 -7.84 -3.14
CA TRP A 334 -3.28 -7.20 -4.00
C TRP A 334 -2.04 -6.67 -3.27
N SER A 335 -2.05 -6.60 -1.93
CA SER A 335 -0.91 -6.10 -1.15
C SER A 335 0.33 -6.98 -1.21
N ILE A 336 0.17 -8.18 -1.74
CA ILE A 336 1.19 -9.21 -1.82
C ILE A 336 1.73 -9.21 -3.24
N ASN A 337 3.02 -8.97 -3.43
CA ASN A 337 3.64 -9.07 -4.74
C ASN A 337 4.12 -10.51 -5.00
N LEU A 338 3.38 -11.27 -5.79
CA LEU A 338 3.68 -12.67 -6.12
C LEU A 338 4.81 -12.80 -7.15
N ASN A 339 5.12 -11.73 -7.90
CA ASN A 339 6.26 -11.70 -8.83
C ASN A 339 7.61 -11.73 -8.11
N LEU A 340 7.65 -11.38 -6.82
CA LEU A 340 8.85 -11.41 -5.98
C LEU A 340 8.90 -12.65 -5.07
N MET A 341 7.93 -13.55 -5.16
CA MET A 341 7.88 -14.72 -4.29
C MET A 341 8.72 -15.87 -4.84
N GLU A 342 9.55 -16.43 -3.96
CA GLU A 342 10.26 -17.67 -4.24
C GLU A 342 9.30 -18.88 -4.13
N PRO A 343 9.39 -19.88 -5.02
CA PRO A 343 8.63 -21.14 -4.91
C PRO A 343 8.74 -21.77 -3.51
N GLY A 344 7.60 -22.17 -2.96
CA GLY A 344 7.49 -22.75 -1.62
C GLY A 344 7.25 -21.74 -0.49
N THR A 345 7.31 -20.43 -0.77
CA THR A 345 7.00 -19.38 0.20
C THR A 345 5.56 -19.50 0.72
N ILE A 346 5.39 -19.39 2.04
CA ILE A 346 4.08 -19.33 2.69
C ILE A 346 3.65 -17.89 2.86
N PHE A 347 2.42 -17.58 2.45
CA PHE A 347 1.81 -16.26 2.59
C PHE A 347 0.35 -16.40 3.02
N THR A 348 -0.25 -15.30 3.46
CA THR A 348 -1.66 -15.27 3.89
C THR A 348 -2.44 -14.36 2.96
N MET A 349 -3.53 -14.87 2.39
CA MET A 349 -4.44 -14.10 1.54
C MET A 349 -5.87 -14.41 2.00
N ASP A 350 -6.69 -13.39 2.24
CA ASP A 350 -8.08 -13.56 2.69
C ASP A 350 -8.20 -14.41 3.98
N GLY A 351 -7.28 -14.16 4.94
CA GLY A 351 -7.23 -14.88 6.22
C GLY A 351 -6.77 -16.34 6.14
N GLU A 352 -6.45 -16.85 4.94
CA GLU A 352 -6.05 -18.24 4.71
C GLU A 352 -4.58 -18.33 4.29
N GLN A 353 -3.88 -19.36 4.77
CA GLN A 353 -2.49 -19.59 4.41
C GLN A 353 -2.38 -20.37 3.09
N TYR A 354 -1.56 -19.84 2.18
CA TYR A 354 -1.22 -20.45 0.91
C TYR A 354 0.28 -20.63 0.79
N ARG A 355 0.66 -21.62 -0.03
CA ARG A 355 2.00 -21.82 -0.53
C ARG A 355 2.05 -21.38 -1.99
N TYR A 356 3.00 -20.51 -2.30
CA TYR A 356 3.32 -20.14 -3.67
C TYR A 356 4.03 -21.31 -4.38
N LEU A 357 3.58 -21.67 -5.58
CA LEU A 357 4.10 -22.83 -6.31
C LEU A 357 4.98 -22.42 -7.49
N GLU A 358 4.45 -21.64 -8.42
CA GLU A 358 5.22 -21.15 -9.57
C GLU A 358 4.62 -19.90 -10.22
N ASP A 359 5.47 -19.15 -10.90
CA ASP A 359 5.08 -18.19 -11.93
C ASP A 359 4.76 -18.96 -13.22
N MET A 360 3.52 -18.83 -13.70
CA MET A 360 3.03 -19.46 -14.93
C MET A 360 3.11 -18.52 -16.15
N GLY A 361 3.70 -17.34 -15.99
CA GLY A 361 3.81 -16.30 -17.01
C GLY A 361 2.52 -15.51 -17.24
N ASN A 362 2.65 -14.36 -17.89
CA ASN A 362 1.55 -13.40 -18.08
C ASN A 362 0.86 -13.03 -16.75
N ASP A 363 1.66 -12.79 -15.69
CA ASP A 363 1.20 -12.48 -14.32
C ASP A 363 0.28 -13.54 -13.70
N ASN A 364 0.30 -14.79 -14.20
CA ASN A 364 -0.46 -15.90 -13.63
C ASN A 364 0.39 -16.65 -12.63
N HIS A 365 -0.14 -16.88 -11.44
CA HIS A 365 0.57 -17.53 -10.35
C HIS A 365 -0.19 -18.75 -9.85
N LEU A 366 0.49 -19.89 -9.77
CA LEU A 366 -0.05 -21.10 -9.17
C LEU A 366 0.18 -21.08 -7.66
N ILE A 367 -0.91 -21.22 -6.89
CA ILE A 367 -0.87 -21.28 -5.43
C ILE A 367 -1.69 -22.46 -4.94
N ILE A 368 -1.35 -22.97 -3.75
CA ILE A 368 -2.10 -24.05 -3.09
C ILE A 368 -2.31 -23.70 -1.63
N ARG A 369 -3.48 -24.01 -1.05
CA ARG A 369 -3.68 -23.88 0.40
C ARG A 369 -2.58 -24.61 1.15
N ASP A 370 -2.01 -24.02 2.19
CA ASP A 370 -0.93 -24.69 2.94
C ASP A 370 -1.48 -25.92 3.69
N GLU A 371 -2.70 -25.82 4.23
CA GLU A 371 -3.44 -26.92 4.85
C GLU A 371 -4.57 -27.47 3.96
N PRO A 372 -4.74 -28.81 3.84
CA PRO A 372 -5.90 -29.39 3.18
C PRO A 372 -7.18 -29.21 3.99
N ILE A 373 -8.32 -29.25 3.31
CA ILE A 373 -9.63 -29.39 3.95
C ILE A 373 -9.75 -30.83 4.45
N ARG A 374 -9.49 -31.03 5.75
CA ARG A 374 -9.46 -32.33 6.40
C ARG A 374 -10.81 -33.03 6.43
N ASP A 375 -10.77 -34.33 6.68
CA ASP A 375 -11.95 -35.19 6.80
C ASP A 375 -12.81 -35.20 5.54
N THR A 376 -12.15 -35.13 4.39
CA THR A 376 -12.78 -35.19 3.07
C THR A 376 -12.20 -36.32 2.23
N SER A 377 -13.06 -36.93 1.42
CA SER A 377 -12.71 -38.07 0.57
C SER A 377 -12.50 -37.66 -0.89
N PHE A 378 -11.82 -38.52 -1.65
CA PHE A 378 -11.60 -38.30 -3.09
C PHE A 378 -12.94 -38.22 -3.85
N VAL A 379 -13.94 -39.03 -3.49
CA VAL A 379 -15.27 -38.97 -4.12
C VAL A 379 -16.02 -37.65 -3.87
N GLN A 380 -15.66 -36.91 -2.81
CA GLN A 380 -16.23 -35.60 -2.50
C GLN A 380 -15.42 -34.43 -3.08
N GLN A 381 -14.28 -34.70 -3.73
CA GLN A 381 -13.28 -33.69 -4.10
C GLN A 381 -13.87 -32.51 -4.86
N ASN A 382 -14.66 -32.75 -5.91
CA ASN A 382 -15.29 -31.67 -6.68
C ASN A 382 -16.20 -30.80 -5.82
N THR A 383 -17.07 -31.39 -4.99
CA THR A 383 -17.96 -30.64 -4.10
C THR A 383 -17.19 -29.80 -3.09
N VAL A 384 -16.10 -30.34 -2.53
CA VAL A 384 -15.26 -29.62 -1.56
C VAL A 384 -14.57 -28.43 -2.22
N LEU A 385 -14.02 -28.61 -3.42
CA LEU A 385 -13.36 -27.55 -4.18
C LEU A 385 -14.35 -26.44 -4.59
N THR A 386 -15.54 -26.80 -5.07
CA THR A 386 -16.61 -25.84 -5.39
C THR A 386 -17.04 -25.05 -4.14
N ASN A 387 -17.24 -25.72 -3.01
CA ASN A 387 -17.62 -25.06 -1.77
C ASN A 387 -16.52 -24.09 -1.29
N PHE A 388 -15.25 -24.52 -1.34
CA PHE A 388 -14.13 -23.65 -1.00
C PHE A 388 -14.07 -22.41 -1.90
N TYR A 389 -14.18 -22.57 -3.22
CA TYR A 389 -14.19 -21.44 -4.14
C TYR A 389 -15.31 -20.44 -3.83
N ASN A 390 -16.49 -20.94 -3.45
CA ASN A 390 -17.63 -20.10 -3.08
C ASN A 390 -17.45 -19.36 -1.74
N THR A 391 -16.53 -19.82 -0.87
CA THR A 391 -16.19 -19.11 0.38
C THR A 391 -15.20 -17.97 0.19
N LEU A 392 -14.48 -17.93 -0.93
CA LEU A 392 -13.57 -16.82 -1.24
C LEU A 392 -14.35 -15.51 -1.39
N THR A 393 -13.73 -14.41 -0.95
CA THR A 393 -14.20 -13.05 -1.20
C THR A 393 -14.37 -12.76 -2.69
N GLU A 394 -15.19 -11.76 -3.03
CA GLU A 394 -15.45 -11.38 -4.43
C GLU A 394 -14.16 -10.91 -5.10
N GLU A 395 -13.33 -10.19 -4.35
CA GLU A 395 -12.02 -9.67 -4.73
C GLU A 395 -11.07 -10.81 -5.10
N VAL A 396 -10.97 -11.87 -4.26
CA VAL A 396 -10.11 -13.01 -4.58
C VAL A 396 -10.67 -13.81 -5.76
N ARG A 397 -11.99 -14.00 -5.86
CA ARG A 397 -12.59 -14.71 -7.00
C ARG A 397 -12.34 -13.99 -8.33
N ALA A 398 -12.27 -12.67 -8.33
CA ALA A 398 -11.94 -11.89 -9.53
C ALA A 398 -10.51 -12.15 -10.05
N LEU A 399 -9.58 -12.57 -9.16
CA LEU A 399 -8.21 -12.93 -9.54
C LEU A 399 -8.10 -14.33 -10.14
N VAL A 400 -9.01 -15.23 -9.77
CA VAL A 400 -8.93 -16.65 -10.14
C VAL A 400 -9.10 -16.82 -11.64
N GLN A 401 -8.10 -17.43 -12.25
CA GLN A 401 -8.05 -17.66 -13.68
C GLN A 401 -8.87 -18.89 -14.09
N PRO A 402 -9.46 -18.87 -15.29
CA PRO A 402 -10.19 -20.01 -15.80
C PRO A 402 -9.25 -21.18 -16.08
N VAL A 403 -9.64 -22.36 -15.61
CA VAL A 403 -8.97 -23.63 -15.91
C VAL A 403 -9.98 -24.61 -16.50
N SER A 404 -9.47 -25.58 -17.26
CA SER A 404 -10.28 -26.68 -17.81
C SER A 404 -9.85 -27.99 -17.17
N ILE A 405 -10.71 -28.53 -16.30
CA ILE A 405 -10.50 -29.84 -15.68
C ILE A 405 -11.31 -30.87 -16.49
N PRO A 406 -10.69 -31.97 -16.97
CA PRO A 406 -11.40 -33.00 -17.71
C PRO A 406 -12.58 -33.59 -16.91
N ALA A 407 -13.73 -33.77 -17.58
CA ALA A 407 -14.90 -34.41 -16.95
C ALA A 407 -14.59 -35.85 -16.47
N VAL A 408 -13.68 -36.53 -17.16
CA VAL A 408 -13.08 -37.80 -16.74
C VAL A 408 -11.57 -37.59 -16.67
N VAL A 409 -11.03 -37.55 -15.46
CA VAL A 409 -9.59 -37.38 -15.23
C VAL A 409 -8.85 -38.66 -15.61
N PRO A 410 -7.78 -38.59 -16.43
CA PRO A 410 -7.00 -39.76 -16.79
C PRO A 410 -6.32 -40.35 -15.55
N GLY A 411 -6.41 -41.67 -15.38
CA GLY A 411 -5.76 -42.39 -14.27
C GLY A 411 -4.52 -43.16 -14.73
N ILE A 412 -3.64 -43.49 -13.78
CA ILE A 412 -2.47 -44.34 -14.05
C ILE A 412 -2.21 -45.30 -12.89
N SER A 413 -1.91 -46.56 -13.21
CA SER A 413 -1.62 -47.59 -12.21
C SER A 413 -0.18 -47.52 -11.72
N LEU A 414 0.08 -47.92 -10.47
CA LEU A 414 1.44 -48.05 -9.95
C LEU A 414 2.32 -48.96 -10.82
N ALA A 415 1.76 -50.06 -11.34
CA ALA A 415 2.49 -50.99 -12.20
C ALA A 415 2.96 -50.34 -13.52
N THR A 416 2.22 -49.34 -14.02
CA THR A 416 2.58 -48.57 -15.21
C THR A 416 3.63 -47.49 -14.90
N VAL A 417 3.59 -46.93 -13.68
CA VAL A 417 4.49 -45.84 -13.26
C VAL A 417 5.93 -46.31 -13.04
N VAL A 418 6.15 -47.54 -12.57
CA VAL A 418 7.48 -48.09 -12.29
C VAL A 418 8.33 -48.20 -13.57
N PRO A 419 9.64 -47.87 -13.55
CA PRO A 419 10.47 -47.54 -12.37
C PRO A 419 10.43 -46.06 -11.94
N TRP A 420 11.07 -45.76 -10.80
CA TRP A 420 11.16 -44.40 -10.24
C TRP A 420 12.55 -43.81 -10.50
N GLU A 421 12.61 -42.50 -10.73
CA GLU A 421 13.86 -41.74 -10.80
C GLU A 421 14.27 -41.27 -9.41
N GLY A 422 15.53 -41.50 -9.04
CA GLY A 422 16.03 -41.23 -7.69
C GLY A 422 15.50 -42.24 -6.67
N GLU A 423 14.85 -41.74 -5.62
CA GLU A 423 14.27 -42.58 -4.57
C GLU A 423 12.89 -43.14 -4.95
N GLU A 424 12.52 -44.27 -4.34
CA GLU A 424 11.24 -44.94 -4.58
C GLU A 424 10.05 -43.99 -4.33
N ARG A 425 9.15 -43.88 -5.32
CA ARG A 425 7.95 -43.01 -5.29
C ARG A 425 8.26 -41.50 -5.25
N TRP A 426 9.46 -41.08 -5.68
CA TRP A 426 9.79 -39.68 -5.88
C TRP A 426 9.12 -39.11 -7.15
N ILE A 427 9.67 -39.37 -8.32
CA ILE A 427 9.08 -39.05 -9.64
C ILE A 427 9.24 -40.27 -10.57
N PRO A 428 8.31 -40.50 -11.52
CA PRO A 428 8.44 -41.61 -12.45
C PRO A 428 9.71 -41.48 -13.29
N ALA A 429 10.43 -42.58 -13.48
CA ALA A 429 11.49 -42.62 -14.48
C ALA A 429 10.88 -42.61 -15.89
N GLU A 430 11.64 -42.10 -16.85
CA GLU A 430 11.25 -42.06 -18.27
C GLU A 430 9.91 -41.31 -18.45
N TRP A 431 9.75 -40.16 -17.78
CA TRP A 431 8.51 -39.39 -17.79
C TRP A 431 8.02 -39.01 -19.20
N GLU A 432 8.93 -38.93 -20.18
CA GLU A 432 8.64 -38.68 -21.59
C GLU A 432 8.10 -39.89 -22.36
N ASP A 433 8.05 -41.08 -21.75
CA ASP A 433 7.49 -42.27 -22.39
C ASP A 433 5.99 -42.09 -22.71
N ALA A 434 5.55 -42.73 -23.81
CA ALA A 434 4.17 -42.65 -24.30
C ALA A 434 3.14 -43.15 -23.29
N ARG A 435 3.51 -44.04 -22.35
CA ARG A 435 2.63 -44.55 -21.29
C ARG A 435 2.13 -43.45 -20.34
N PHE A 436 2.81 -42.30 -20.30
CA PHE A 436 2.43 -41.15 -19.48
C PHE A 436 1.64 -40.09 -20.24
N ASN A 437 1.46 -40.19 -21.56
CA ASN A 437 0.88 -39.12 -22.38
C ASN A 437 -0.43 -38.55 -21.81
N ASP A 438 -1.38 -39.42 -21.45
CA ASP A 438 -2.69 -38.98 -20.97
C ASP A 438 -2.60 -38.24 -19.63
N VAL A 439 -1.83 -38.77 -18.68
CA VAL A 439 -1.65 -38.14 -17.36
C VAL A 439 -0.77 -36.91 -17.44
N ARG A 440 0.29 -36.93 -18.26
CA ARG A 440 1.19 -35.78 -18.50
C ARG A 440 0.44 -34.61 -19.13
N ASN A 441 -0.52 -34.89 -20.00
CA ASN A 441 -1.39 -33.88 -20.60
C ASN A 441 -2.45 -33.32 -19.64
N ASP A 442 -2.73 -33.99 -18.52
CA ASP A 442 -3.53 -33.44 -17.41
C ASP A 442 -2.68 -32.55 -16.48
N ARG A 443 -1.75 -31.76 -17.02
CA ARG A 443 -1.11 -30.66 -16.28
C ARG A 443 -2.05 -29.46 -16.28
N THR A 444 -2.30 -28.85 -15.13
CA THR A 444 -3.16 -27.66 -15.06
C THR A 444 -2.46 -26.45 -15.65
N ALA A 445 -3.18 -25.71 -16.48
CA ALA A 445 -2.77 -24.43 -17.03
C ALA A 445 -3.98 -23.52 -17.19
N VAL A 446 -3.74 -22.21 -17.31
CA VAL A 446 -4.78 -21.23 -17.66
C VAL A 446 -5.40 -21.61 -19.01
N ASN A 447 -6.72 -21.63 -19.05
CA ASN A 447 -7.50 -21.91 -20.26
C ASN A 447 -8.69 -20.95 -20.33
N GLY A 448 -8.62 -19.99 -21.27
CA GLY A 448 -9.67 -18.97 -21.44
C GLY A 448 -11.06 -19.52 -21.83
N ALA A 449 -11.16 -20.76 -22.28
CA ALA A 449 -12.44 -21.45 -22.52
C ALA A 449 -12.96 -22.24 -21.29
N GLY A 450 -12.16 -22.29 -20.23
CA GLY A 450 -12.49 -22.94 -18.97
C GLY A 450 -13.37 -22.07 -18.06
N THR A 451 -13.34 -22.36 -16.76
CA THR A 451 -14.10 -21.59 -15.75
C THR A 451 -13.20 -21.29 -14.56
N PRO A 452 -13.25 -20.07 -13.99
CA PRO A 452 -12.59 -19.76 -12.73
C PRO A 452 -13.08 -20.71 -11.63
N GLN A 453 -12.17 -21.50 -11.08
CA GLN A 453 -12.50 -22.51 -10.07
C GLN A 453 -11.27 -22.93 -9.27
N ALA A 454 -11.50 -23.42 -8.05
CA ALA A 454 -10.50 -24.18 -7.33
C ALA A 454 -10.37 -25.60 -7.88
N PHE A 455 -9.16 -26.14 -7.87
CA PHE A 455 -8.86 -27.49 -8.33
C PHE A 455 -7.92 -28.22 -7.37
N ALA A 456 -7.80 -29.54 -7.49
CA ALA A 456 -6.73 -30.30 -6.86
C ALA A 456 -5.63 -30.55 -7.89
N LEU A 457 -4.35 -30.46 -7.48
CA LEU A 457 -3.21 -30.75 -8.36
C LEU A 457 -3.31 -32.18 -8.92
N SER A 458 -2.91 -32.39 -10.17
CA SER A 458 -2.79 -33.73 -10.76
C SER A 458 -1.48 -34.36 -10.36
N PHE A 459 -1.35 -35.63 -10.72
CA PHE A 459 -0.07 -36.33 -10.71
C PHE A 459 0.98 -35.59 -11.56
N ALA A 460 0.60 -35.08 -12.74
CA ALA A 460 1.53 -34.34 -13.60
C ALA A 460 1.96 -33.00 -13.00
N ASP A 461 1.04 -32.28 -12.34
CA ASP A 461 1.38 -31.06 -11.60
C ASP A 461 2.42 -31.36 -10.51
N VAL A 462 2.24 -32.44 -9.74
CA VAL A 462 3.19 -32.83 -8.69
C VAL A 462 4.56 -33.21 -9.26
N VAL A 463 4.61 -33.95 -10.37
CA VAL A 463 5.88 -34.28 -11.03
C VAL A 463 6.59 -33.01 -11.49
N HIS A 464 5.87 -32.11 -12.17
CA HIS A 464 6.41 -30.84 -12.67
C HIS A 464 6.97 -29.95 -11.55
N LEU A 465 6.25 -29.85 -10.43
CA LEU A 465 6.63 -29.00 -9.29
C LEU A 465 7.73 -29.59 -8.40
N SER A 466 8.15 -30.83 -8.65
CA SER A 466 9.13 -31.55 -7.84
C SER A 466 10.55 -31.46 -8.39
N THR A 467 11.11 -30.27 -8.32
CA THR A 467 12.47 -29.96 -8.80
C THR A 467 13.34 -29.42 -7.65
N GLU A 468 14.66 -29.49 -7.78
CA GLU A 468 15.60 -29.07 -6.72
C GLU A 468 15.41 -27.61 -6.27
N THR A 469 14.96 -26.73 -7.18
CA THR A 469 14.69 -25.32 -6.92
C THR A 469 13.20 -24.98 -6.95
N GLY A 470 12.33 -25.98 -7.12
CA GLY A 470 10.88 -25.80 -7.20
C GLY A 470 10.23 -25.75 -5.82
N PRO A 471 8.90 -25.68 -5.76
CA PRO A 471 8.18 -25.60 -4.48
C PRO A 471 8.17 -26.94 -3.71
N PHE A 472 8.47 -28.06 -4.38
CA PHE A 472 8.59 -29.39 -3.79
C PHE A 472 9.98 -30.02 -4.01
N PRO A 473 11.06 -29.49 -3.40
CA PRO A 473 12.43 -29.96 -3.66
C PRO A 473 12.78 -31.27 -2.94
N SER A 474 11.92 -31.74 -2.05
CA SER A 474 12.12 -33.00 -1.32
C SER A 474 10.78 -33.62 -0.91
N PHE A 475 10.81 -34.88 -0.49
CA PHE A 475 9.64 -35.56 0.07
C PHE A 475 8.96 -34.75 1.19
N VAL A 476 9.74 -34.18 2.11
CA VAL A 476 9.19 -33.42 3.24
C VAL A 476 8.39 -32.21 2.76
N GLN A 477 8.85 -31.52 1.72
CA GLN A 477 8.18 -30.32 1.20
C GLN A 477 6.90 -30.61 0.43
N ARG A 478 6.66 -31.86 0.02
CA ARG A 478 5.37 -32.29 -0.54
C ARG A 478 4.29 -32.50 0.53
N VAL A 479 4.69 -32.63 1.81
CA VAL A 479 3.74 -32.80 2.91
C VAL A 479 3.05 -31.46 3.18
N ALA A 480 1.73 -31.47 3.38
CA ALA A 480 0.99 -30.27 3.69
C ALA A 480 1.17 -29.85 5.16
N ALA A 481 0.67 -28.67 5.52
CA ALA A 481 0.73 -28.14 6.88
C ALA A 481 0.26 -29.17 7.92
N HIS A 482 0.84 -29.08 9.13
CA HIS A 482 0.52 -29.96 10.25
C HIS A 482 0.66 -31.45 9.94
N THR A 483 1.64 -31.82 9.12
CA THR A 483 1.94 -33.21 8.71
C THR A 483 0.78 -33.92 8.00
N SER A 484 -0.09 -33.15 7.35
CA SER A 484 -1.32 -33.69 6.75
C SER A 484 -1.05 -34.36 5.41
N TRP A 485 -1.82 -35.40 5.11
CA TRP A 485 -1.87 -35.99 3.78
C TRP A 485 -2.89 -35.29 2.89
N TRP A 486 -2.72 -35.36 1.57
CA TRP A 486 -3.65 -34.75 0.62
C TRP A 486 -3.77 -35.54 -0.70
N TRP A 487 -4.93 -35.42 -1.32
CA TRP A 487 -5.27 -36.05 -2.60
C TRP A 487 -4.78 -35.24 -3.80
N THR A 488 -4.22 -35.91 -4.80
CA THR A 488 -4.22 -35.36 -6.17
C THR A 488 -5.62 -35.56 -6.78
N ARG A 489 -5.90 -34.99 -7.96
CA ARG A 489 -7.12 -35.31 -8.72
C ARG A 489 -7.00 -36.61 -9.54
N THR A 490 -5.80 -37.17 -9.67
CA THR A 490 -5.51 -38.28 -10.58
C THR A 490 -5.90 -39.63 -9.95
N PRO A 491 -6.80 -40.41 -10.58
CA PRO A 491 -7.12 -41.76 -10.12
C PRO A 491 -5.93 -42.73 -10.25
N ALA A 492 -5.87 -43.71 -9.36
CA ALA A 492 -4.96 -44.86 -9.47
C ALA A 492 -5.73 -46.09 -9.96
N THR A 493 -5.27 -47.29 -9.63
CA THR A 493 -6.08 -48.50 -9.86
C THR A 493 -7.25 -48.55 -8.88
N THR A 494 -8.46 -48.75 -9.39
CA THR A 494 -9.67 -48.91 -8.56
C THR A 494 -9.44 -49.94 -7.45
N PRO A 495 -9.78 -49.62 -6.18
CA PRO A 495 -10.59 -48.50 -5.71
C PRO A 495 -9.79 -47.30 -5.16
N ASN A 496 -8.57 -47.04 -5.65
CA ASN A 496 -7.66 -46.06 -5.04
C ASN A 496 -7.40 -44.82 -5.92
N ALA A 497 -6.90 -43.76 -5.30
CA ALA A 497 -6.39 -42.56 -5.95
C ALA A 497 -4.99 -42.20 -5.44
N TRP A 498 -4.31 -41.31 -6.15
CA TRP A 498 -2.98 -40.85 -5.76
C TRP A 498 -3.04 -39.81 -4.63
N ALA A 499 -2.21 -40.01 -3.60
CA ALA A 499 -2.10 -39.12 -2.45
C ALA A 499 -0.65 -38.96 -2.01
N LEU A 500 -0.37 -37.85 -1.31
CA LEU A 500 0.90 -37.53 -0.69
C LEU A 500 0.70 -37.24 0.79
N GLY A 501 1.65 -37.55 1.67
CA GLY A 501 1.47 -37.29 3.09
C GLY A 501 2.65 -37.68 3.96
N TRP A 502 2.48 -37.63 5.28
CA TRP A 502 3.56 -37.89 6.22
C TRP A 502 3.97 -39.38 6.31
N THR A 503 3.09 -40.32 5.97
CA THR A 503 3.37 -41.76 6.14
C THR A 503 2.93 -42.56 4.92
N PRO A 504 3.85 -42.92 4.01
CA PRO A 504 5.28 -42.54 3.97
C PRO A 504 5.50 -41.11 3.43
N VAL A 505 6.46 -40.38 4.05
CA VAL A 505 6.73 -38.94 3.86
C VAL A 505 6.83 -38.59 2.37
N GLY A 506 5.94 -37.72 1.89
CA GLY A 506 5.98 -37.07 0.57
C GLY A 506 5.86 -37.98 -0.65
N ARG A 507 5.72 -39.29 -0.46
CA ARG A 507 5.74 -40.25 -1.57
C ARG A 507 4.43 -40.16 -2.36
N LEU A 508 4.51 -40.36 -3.67
CA LEU A 508 3.34 -40.60 -4.50
C LEU A 508 2.78 -41.99 -4.15
N ASN A 509 1.63 -42.02 -3.47
CA ASN A 509 1.03 -43.25 -2.96
C ASN A 509 -0.32 -43.55 -3.61
N ASP A 510 -0.53 -44.81 -3.95
CA ASP A 510 -1.69 -45.34 -4.66
C ASP A 510 -2.59 -46.25 -3.79
N PHE A 511 -2.36 -46.32 -2.48
CA PHE A 511 -3.03 -47.28 -1.60
C PHE A 511 -4.23 -46.70 -0.83
N VAL A 512 -4.50 -45.41 -0.98
CA VAL A 512 -5.60 -44.76 -0.24
C VAL A 512 -6.89 -44.95 -1.05
N ALA A 513 -7.87 -45.62 -0.45
CA ALA A 513 -9.17 -45.86 -1.06
C ALA A 513 -9.90 -44.54 -1.30
N VAL A 514 -10.60 -44.40 -2.44
CA VAL A 514 -11.28 -43.14 -2.82
C VAL A 514 -12.37 -42.69 -1.83
N THR A 515 -12.88 -43.59 -0.99
CA THR A 515 -13.87 -43.31 0.06
C THR A 515 -13.23 -42.95 1.41
N HIS A 516 -11.91 -43.06 1.54
CA HIS A 516 -11.20 -42.74 2.77
C HIS A 516 -11.30 -41.24 3.07
N HIS A 517 -11.64 -40.93 4.31
CA HIS A 517 -11.61 -39.59 4.91
C HIS A 517 -11.10 -39.76 6.34
N SER A 518 -10.34 -38.78 6.82
CA SER A 518 -9.91 -38.72 8.21
C SER A 518 -9.48 -37.31 8.58
N VAL A 519 -9.39 -37.04 9.88
CA VAL A 519 -8.88 -35.77 10.42
C VAL A 519 -7.41 -35.50 10.07
N ASN A 520 -6.68 -36.44 9.47
CA ASN A 520 -5.25 -36.32 9.19
C ASN A 520 -4.95 -35.84 7.75
N GLY A 521 -5.99 -35.61 6.94
CA GLY A 521 -5.80 -35.16 5.56
C GLY A 521 -7.09 -35.09 4.75
N GLY A 522 -6.96 -34.76 3.47
CA GLY A 522 -8.12 -34.61 2.59
C GLY A 522 -7.82 -33.87 1.29
N VAL A 523 -8.81 -33.12 0.80
CA VAL A 523 -8.73 -32.34 -0.43
C VAL A 523 -7.93 -31.07 -0.19
N ARG A 524 -6.97 -30.77 -1.07
CA ARG A 524 -6.12 -29.57 -0.96
C ARG A 524 -6.37 -28.63 -2.15
N PRO A 525 -7.14 -27.55 -1.95
CA PRO A 525 -7.44 -26.59 -3.02
C PRO A 525 -6.19 -25.86 -3.52
N ALA A 526 -6.08 -25.76 -4.84
CA ALA A 526 -5.17 -24.92 -5.59
C ALA A 526 -5.94 -23.94 -6.47
N LEU A 527 -5.30 -22.81 -6.76
CA LEU A 527 -5.82 -21.74 -7.61
C LEU A 527 -4.70 -21.29 -8.56
N ILE A 528 -5.07 -20.87 -9.76
CA ILE A 528 -4.24 -19.98 -10.56
C ILE A 528 -4.86 -18.60 -10.41
N ILE A 529 -4.08 -17.61 -9.98
CA ILE A 529 -4.53 -16.22 -9.82
C ILE A 529 -3.71 -15.27 -10.68
N SER A 530 -4.32 -14.20 -11.17
CA SER A 530 -3.62 -13.13 -11.89
C SER A 530 -3.65 -11.83 -11.09
N GLN A 531 -2.50 -11.14 -11.00
CA GLN A 531 -2.41 -9.86 -10.30
C GLN A 531 -2.58 -8.63 -11.22
N SER A 532 -2.69 -8.82 -12.53
CA SER A 532 -2.95 -7.73 -13.50
C SER A 532 -4.43 -7.36 -13.62
N ASN A 533 -5.33 -8.20 -13.11
CA ASN A 533 -6.78 -8.00 -13.14
C ASN A 533 -7.26 -7.22 -11.91
#